data_AF-A0A643CIJ2-F1
#
_entry.id   AF-A0A643CIJ2-F1
#
_cell.length_a   1.000
_cell.length_b   1.000
_cell.length_c   1.000
_cell.angle_alpha   90.00
_cell.angle_beta   90.00
_cell.angle_gamma   90.00
#
_symmetry.space_group_name_H-M   'P 1'
#
loop_
_entity.id
_entity.type
_entity.pdbx_description
1 polymer ?
#
loop_
_entity_poly.entity_id
_entity_poly.type
_entity_poly.pdbx_seq_one_letter_code
_entity_poly.pdbx_strand_id
1 'polypeptide(L)'
;LREVLRNHSFVGCVNPQWALAQHQTKLYLLNTTKLSEELFYQILIYDFANFGVLRLSEPAPLFDLAMLALDSPESGWTEEDGPKEGLAEYIVEFLKKKAEMLADYFSLEIDEVGDGHFYTSIQEGNLVGLPLLIDNYVPPLEGLPIFILRLATEASDGASPDDSPQVNWDDEKECFESLGKECAMFYSIRKQYVSEESTLSGQQSEVPSSTPNPWKWTVEHVVYKAFRSHLLPPKHFTEDGNILQLANLPDLYKVFERC
;
A
#
# COMPACT_ATOMS: atom_id res chain seq x y z
N LEU A 1 0.14 20.79 -10.30
CA LEU A 1 -0.11 19.33 -10.19
C LEU A 1 -1.50 19.01 -9.67
N ARG A 2 -1.95 19.58 -8.54
CA ARG A 2 -3.30 19.32 -7.98
C ARG A 2 -4.44 19.49 -9.00
N GLU A 3 -4.43 20.58 -9.76
CA GLU A 3 -5.43 20.83 -10.81
C GLU A 3 -5.41 19.77 -11.92
N VAL A 4 -4.22 19.33 -12.32
CA VAL A 4 -4.03 18.27 -13.32
C VAL A 4 -4.68 16.98 -12.84
N LEU A 5 -4.39 16.56 -11.59
CA LEU A 5 -4.97 15.34 -11.00
C LEU A 5 -6.47 15.48 -10.74
N ARG A 6 -6.96 16.66 -10.36
CA ARG A 6 -8.39 16.91 -10.13
C ARG A 6 -9.21 16.77 -11.41
N ASN A 7 -8.72 17.34 -12.50
CA ASN A 7 -9.46 17.49 -13.76
C ASN A 7 -8.94 16.60 -14.89
N HIS A 8 -8.14 15.57 -14.57
CA HIS A 8 -7.67 14.65 -15.59
C HIS A 8 -8.82 13.88 -16.25
N SER A 9 -8.65 13.48 -17.50
CA SER A 9 -9.36 12.38 -18.14
C SER A 9 -8.45 11.18 -18.11
N PHE A 10 -8.88 10.08 -17.51
CA PHE A 10 -8.09 8.85 -17.49
C PHE A 10 -8.00 8.28 -18.91
N VAL A 11 -6.83 7.79 -19.30
CA VAL A 11 -6.60 7.21 -20.64
C VAL A 11 -6.42 5.69 -20.54
N GLY A 12 -5.61 5.21 -19.58
CA GLY A 12 -5.40 3.78 -19.40
C GLY A 12 -4.15 3.43 -18.60
N CYS A 13 -4.09 2.20 -18.08
CA CYS A 13 -2.91 1.66 -17.41
C CYS A 13 -1.93 1.05 -18.43
N VAL A 14 -0.65 1.41 -18.34
CA VAL A 14 0.44 0.72 -19.04
C VAL A 14 0.77 -0.57 -18.31
N ASN A 15 0.99 -0.49 -17.00
CA ASN A 15 1.15 -1.59 -16.05
C ASN A 15 0.73 -1.09 -14.63
N PRO A 16 0.80 -1.89 -13.55
CA PRO A 16 0.38 -1.41 -12.23
C PRO A 16 1.14 -0.15 -11.75
N GLN A 17 2.39 0.01 -12.17
CA GLN A 17 3.23 1.15 -11.79
C GLN A 17 2.89 2.43 -12.58
N TRP A 18 2.47 2.31 -13.84
CA TRP A 18 2.35 3.45 -14.75
C TRP A 18 0.97 3.54 -15.41
N ALA A 19 0.35 4.72 -15.37
CA ALA A 19 -0.85 5.01 -16.14
C ALA A 19 -0.73 6.33 -16.93
N LEU A 20 -1.64 6.48 -17.89
CA LEU A 20 -1.76 7.66 -18.72
C LEU A 20 -3.02 8.43 -18.36
N ALA A 21 -2.87 9.75 -18.26
CA ALA A 21 -4.00 10.64 -18.12
C ALA A 21 -3.81 11.90 -18.96
N GLN A 22 -4.90 12.41 -19.50
CA GLN A 22 -4.92 13.65 -20.25
C GLN A 22 -5.44 14.77 -19.35
N HIS A 23 -4.82 15.95 -19.43
CA HIS A 23 -5.43 17.17 -18.89
C HIS A 23 -5.28 18.29 -19.91
N GLN A 24 -6.41 18.92 -20.26
CA GLN A 24 -6.49 19.86 -21.37
C GLN A 24 -5.92 19.23 -22.65
N THR A 25 -4.88 19.81 -23.23
CA THR A 25 -4.25 19.31 -24.46
C THR A 25 -3.04 18.41 -24.21
N LYS A 26 -2.71 18.11 -22.97
CA LYS A 26 -1.45 17.45 -22.60
C LYS A 26 -1.70 16.02 -22.14
N LEU A 27 -0.85 15.11 -22.60
CA LEU A 27 -0.81 13.72 -22.15
C LEU A 27 0.29 13.54 -21.11
N TYR A 28 -0.05 12.93 -19.99
CA TYR A 28 0.84 12.69 -18.87
C TYR A 28 1.03 11.20 -18.63
N LEU A 29 2.27 10.81 -18.36
CA LEU A 29 2.64 9.55 -17.73
C LEU A 29 2.71 9.76 -16.23
N LEU A 30 2.02 8.92 -15.48
CA LEU A 30 1.82 9.07 -14.05
C LEU A 30 2.30 7.79 -13.35
N ASN A 31 3.20 7.93 -12.38
CA ASN A 31 3.66 6.84 -11.54
C ASN A 31 2.58 6.53 -10.50
N THR A 32 1.69 5.61 -10.82
CA THR A 32 0.59 5.17 -9.95
C THR A 32 1.12 4.64 -8.62
N THR A 33 2.27 3.96 -8.59
CA THR A 33 2.88 3.48 -7.33
C THR A 33 3.16 4.65 -6.39
N LYS A 34 3.93 5.65 -6.83
CA LYS A 34 4.30 6.79 -5.98
C LYS A 34 3.15 7.76 -5.69
N LEU A 35 2.23 7.93 -6.64
CA LEU A 35 1.03 8.74 -6.41
C LEU A 35 0.07 8.09 -5.40
N SER A 36 -0.09 6.77 -5.45
CA SER A 36 -0.93 6.04 -4.49
C SER A 36 -0.28 5.97 -3.11
N GLU A 37 1.04 5.75 -3.03
CA GLU A 37 1.81 5.86 -1.78
C GLU A 37 1.59 7.23 -1.10
N GLU A 38 1.78 8.34 -1.83
CA GLU A 38 1.56 9.68 -1.27
C GLU A 38 0.09 9.94 -0.90
N LEU A 39 -0.87 9.43 -1.69
CA LEU A 39 -2.29 9.51 -1.37
C LEU A 39 -2.60 8.85 -0.03
N PHE A 40 -2.17 7.59 0.14
CA PHE A 40 -2.46 6.83 1.35
C PHE A 40 -1.73 7.40 2.56
N TYR A 41 -0.50 7.89 2.38
CA TYR A 41 0.22 8.59 3.44
C TYR A 41 -0.55 9.84 3.92
N GLN A 42 -1.03 10.67 2.99
CA GLN A 42 -1.81 11.84 3.36
C GLN A 42 -3.11 11.47 4.08
N ILE A 43 -3.83 10.45 3.62
CA ILE A 43 -5.04 9.96 4.31
C ILE A 43 -4.69 9.49 5.73
N LEU A 44 -3.62 8.71 5.90
CA LEU A 44 -3.16 8.24 7.21
C LEU A 44 -2.84 9.39 8.18
N ILE A 45 -2.28 10.49 7.68
CA ILE A 45 -1.99 11.66 8.51
C ILE A 45 -3.24 12.51 8.79
N TYR A 46 -4.13 12.68 7.80
CA TYR A 46 -5.32 13.52 7.95
C TYR A 46 -6.43 12.86 8.78
N ASP A 47 -6.62 11.56 8.63
CA ASP A 47 -7.69 10.79 9.28
C ASP A 47 -7.17 9.96 10.47
N PHE A 48 -5.97 10.29 10.98
CA PHE A 48 -5.33 9.64 12.12
C PHE A 48 -6.30 9.41 13.29
N ALA A 49 -6.32 8.19 13.83
CA ALA A 49 -7.22 7.73 14.89
C ALA A 49 -8.73 7.77 14.56
N ASN A 50 -9.11 7.91 13.29
CA ASN A 50 -10.52 8.02 12.86
C ASN A 50 -10.84 7.16 11.62
N PHE A 51 -10.11 6.07 11.40
CA PHE A 51 -10.33 5.19 10.26
C PHE A 51 -11.54 4.25 10.48
N GLY A 52 -12.18 3.86 9.38
CA GLY A 52 -12.99 2.65 9.38
C GLY A 52 -12.10 1.40 9.43
N VAL A 53 -12.70 0.24 9.70
CA VAL A 53 -11.96 -1.03 9.72
C VAL A 53 -12.31 -1.88 8.51
N LEU A 54 -11.30 -2.22 7.71
CA LEU A 54 -11.36 -3.28 6.70
C LEU A 54 -11.14 -4.62 7.41
N ARG A 55 -12.21 -5.41 7.53
CA ARG A 55 -12.15 -6.73 8.16
C ARG A 55 -11.60 -7.76 7.18
N LEU A 56 -10.59 -8.52 7.62
CA LEU A 56 -10.13 -9.67 6.86
C LEU A 56 -11.21 -10.75 6.88
N SER A 57 -11.41 -11.43 5.75
CA SER A 57 -12.37 -12.54 5.66
C SER A 57 -11.95 -13.73 6.52
N GLU A 58 -10.63 -13.93 6.65
CA GLU A 58 -9.99 -14.94 7.47
C GLU A 58 -8.91 -14.26 8.32
N PRO A 59 -8.86 -14.49 9.65
CA PRO A 59 -7.76 -14.05 10.49
C PRO A 59 -6.42 -14.56 9.95
N ALA A 60 -5.40 -13.70 9.93
CA ALA A 60 -4.07 -14.05 9.42
C ALA A 60 -3.07 -14.14 10.59
N PRO A 61 -2.57 -15.33 10.96
CA PRO A 61 -1.61 -15.48 12.05
C PRO A 61 -0.33 -14.67 11.78
N LEU A 62 0.06 -13.81 12.73
CA LEU A 62 1.24 -12.96 12.58
C LEU A 62 2.52 -13.79 12.42
N PHE A 63 2.59 -14.95 13.05
CA PHE A 63 3.72 -15.86 12.93
C PHE A 63 3.91 -16.35 11.49
N ASP A 64 2.82 -16.79 10.85
CA ASP A 64 2.86 -17.30 9.48
C ASP A 64 3.22 -16.17 8.50
N LEU A 65 2.66 -14.97 8.71
CA LEU A 65 3.02 -13.78 7.94
C LEU A 65 4.51 -13.43 8.10
N ALA A 66 5.06 -13.50 9.32
CA ALA A 66 6.47 -13.25 9.57
C ALA A 66 7.37 -14.31 8.91
N MET A 67 7.00 -15.59 8.97
CA MET A 67 7.73 -16.67 8.31
C MET A 67 7.74 -16.50 6.78
N LEU A 68 6.58 -16.20 6.18
CA LEU A 68 6.47 -15.90 4.75
C LEU A 68 7.35 -14.72 4.34
N ALA A 69 7.43 -13.70 5.17
CA ALA A 69 8.28 -12.54 4.94
C ALA A 69 9.76 -12.92 4.98
N LEU A 70 10.20 -13.62 6.03
CA LEU A 70 11.60 -14.05 6.20
C LEU A 70 12.06 -15.05 5.12
N ASP A 71 11.13 -15.77 4.48
CA ASP A 71 11.38 -16.63 3.32
C ASP A 71 11.50 -15.87 2.00
N SER A 72 11.09 -14.60 1.97
CA SER A 72 11.16 -13.76 0.78
C SER A 72 12.50 -12.99 0.72
N PRO A 73 13.07 -12.78 -0.49
CA PRO A 73 14.32 -12.05 -0.65
C PRO A 73 14.21 -10.57 -0.23
N GLU A 74 13.00 -10.00 -0.25
CA GLU A 74 12.73 -8.62 0.17
C GLU A 74 12.91 -8.40 1.68
N SER A 75 12.92 -9.47 2.49
CA SER A 75 13.22 -9.36 3.93
C SER A 75 14.66 -8.93 4.21
N GLY A 76 15.58 -9.18 3.28
CA GLY A 76 17.01 -9.02 3.52
C GLY A 76 17.58 -10.00 4.54
N TRP A 77 16.82 -11.03 4.98
CA TRP A 77 17.28 -12.01 5.95
C TRP A 77 18.46 -12.82 5.42
N THR A 78 19.41 -13.07 6.32
CA THR A 78 20.59 -13.89 6.11
C THR A 78 20.77 -14.87 7.28
N GLU A 79 21.58 -15.91 7.10
CA GLU A 79 21.89 -16.87 8.18
C GLU A 79 22.55 -16.20 9.41
N GLU A 80 23.13 -15.00 9.23
CA GLU A 80 23.75 -14.23 10.32
C GLU A 80 22.71 -13.60 11.27
N ASP A 81 21.48 -13.37 10.80
CA ASP A 81 20.39 -12.78 11.58
C ASP A 81 19.76 -13.78 12.58
N GLY A 82 20.12 -15.06 12.47
CA GLY A 82 19.66 -16.13 13.35
C GLY A 82 18.44 -16.90 12.82
N PRO A 83 17.89 -17.82 13.62
CA PRO A 83 16.80 -18.72 13.20
C PRO A 83 15.51 -17.95 12.94
N LYS A 84 14.88 -18.21 11.79
CA LYS A 84 13.65 -17.53 11.35
C LYS A 84 12.50 -17.69 12.33
N GLU A 85 12.35 -18.86 12.91
CA GLU A 85 11.28 -19.15 13.88
C GLU A 85 11.40 -18.25 15.11
N GLY A 86 12.63 -18.06 15.61
CA GLY A 86 12.87 -17.18 16.76
C GLY A 86 12.61 -15.70 16.43
N LEU A 87 12.94 -15.26 15.21
CA LEU A 87 12.60 -13.92 14.73
C LEU A 87 11.09 -13.73 14.57
N ALA A 88 10.39 -14.72 14.01
CA ALA A 88 8.94 -14.70 13.87
C ALA A 88 8.23 -14.66 15.24
N GLU A 89 8.67 -15.46 16.22
CA GLU A 89 8.18 -15.39 17.60
C GLU A 89 8.39 -14.00 18.22
N TYR A 90 9.57 -13.40 18.01
CA TYR A 90 9.86 -12.04 18.46
C TYR A 90 8.91 -11.01 17.85
N ILE A 91 8.69 -11.08 16.53
CA ILE A 91 7.80 -10.16 15.79
C ILE A 91 6.37 -10.24 16.35
N VAL A 92 5.85 -11.45 16.57
CA VAL A 92 4.52 -11.66 17.14
C VAL A 92 4.40 -11.01 18.52
N GLU A 93 5.33 -11.32 19.42
CA GLU A 93 5.31 -10.80 20.79
C GLU A 93 5.54 -9.29 20.85
N PHE A 94 6.32 -8.74 19.93
CA PHE A 94 6.52 -7.30 19.80
C PHE A 94 5.23 -6.60 19.34
N LEU A 95 4.61 -7.07 18.25
CA LEU A 95 3.39 -6.45 17.72
C LEU A 95 2.21 -6.59 18.66
N LYS A 96 2.10 -7.70 19.41
CA LYS A 96 1.10 -7.85 20.48
C LYS A 96 1.21 -6.76 21.55
N LYS A 97 2.44 -6.39 21.96
CA LYS A 97 2.65 -5.28 22.91
C LYS A 97 2.27 -3.90 22.35
N LYS A 98 2.21 -3.77 21.02
CA LYS A 98 1.81 -2.55 20.32
C LYS A 98 0.34 -2.57 19.85
N ALA A 99 -0.37 -3.70 20.03
CA ALA A 99 -1.69 -3.94 19.46
C ALA A 99 -2.74 -2.91 19.87
N GLU A 100 -2.78 -2.50 21.14
CA GLU A 100 -3.72 -1.47 21.62
C GLU A 100 -3.54 -0.15 20.86
N MET A 101 -2.30 0.33 20.72
CA MET A 101 -2.01 1.57 20.00
C MET A 101 -2.27 1.43 18.49
N LEU A 102 -1.92 0.29 17.90
CA LEU A 102 -2.17 0.00 16.49
C LEU A 102 -3.68 0.00 16.17
N ALA A 103 -4.50 -0.56 17.06
CA ALA A 103 -5.95 -0.57 16.93
C ALA A 103 -6.53 0.84 17.09
N ASP A 104 -6.14 1.54 18.16
CA ASP A 104 -6.69 2.86 18.51
C ASP A 104 -6.36 3.94 17.46
N TYR A 105 -5.12 3.98 16.98
CA TYR A 105 -4.67 5.06 16.09
C TYR A 105 -4.71 4.71 14.62
N PHE A 106 -4.52 3.44 14.25
CA PHE A 106 -4.40 3.03 12.84
C PHE A 106 -5.45 2.01 12.42
N SER A 107 -6.38 1.61 13.30
CA SER A 107 -7.37 0.56 13.01
C SER A 107 -6.73 -0.74 12.47
N LEU A 108 -5.48 -0.99 12.88
CA LEU A 108 -4.75 -2.20 12.60
C LEU A 108 -4.94 -3.12 13.81
N GLU A 109 -5.82 -4.10 13.65
CA GLU A 109 -6.31 -4.90 14.78
C GLU A 109 -5.65 -6.27 14.81
N ILE A 110 -5.03 -6.56 15.96
CA ILE A 110 -4.44 -7.84 16.30
C ILE A 110 -5.26 -8.42 17.43
N ASP A 111 -5.81 -9.62 17.25
CA ASP A 111 -6.59 -10.28 18.30
C ASP A 111 -5.69 -10.90 19.38
N GLU A 112 -6.23 -11.04 20.59
CA GLU A 112 -5.57 -11.74 21.70
C GLU A 112 -5.90 -13.25 21.71
N VAL A 113 -6.90 -13.68 20.93
CA VAL A 113 -7.51 -15.01 21.04
C VAL A 113 -7.41 -15.75 19.72
N GLY A 114 -6.49 -16.71 19.63
CA GLY A 114 -6.58 -17.76 18.61
C GLY A 114 -7.83 -18.60 18.86
N ASP A 115 -8.56 -18.94 17.81
CA ASP A 115 -9.72 -19.83 17.87
C ASP A 115 -9.32 -21.12 18.60
N GLY A 116 -9.85 -21.33 19.81
CA GLY A 116 -9.40 -22.34 20.77
C GLY A 116 -9.57 -23.80 20.33
N HIS A 117 -8.82 -24.23 19.31
CA HIS A 117 -8.69 -25.63 18.93
C HIS A 117 -7.55 -26.31 19.70
N PHE A 118 -7.99 -27.21 20.58
CA PHE A 118 -7.33 -27.89 21.70
C PHE A 118 -6.08 -28.77 21.38
N TYR A 119 -5.36 -28.59 20.26
CA TYR A 119 -4.22 -29.46 19.93
C TYR A 119 -2.93 -28.81 19.40
N THR A 120 -2.85 -27.48 19.29
CA THR A 120 -1.60 -26.81 18.88
C THR A 120 -1.23 -25.75 19.91
N SER A 121 -0.14 -26.00 20.64
CA SER A 121 0.45 -25.05 21.58
C SER A 121 0.96 -23.82 20.83
N ILE A 122 0.36 -22.67 21.12
CA ILE A 122 0.78 -21.29 20.80
C ILE A 122 0.62 -20.90 19.32
N GLN A 123 -0.41 -20.14 19.00
CA GLN A 123 -0.37 -19.03 18.02
C GLN A 123 -1.48 -18.04 18.42
N GLU A 124 -1.19 -17.24 19.46
CA GLU A 124 -2.00 -16.08 19.86
C GLU A 124 -1.48 -14.85 19.09
N GLY A 125 -2.36 -14.06 18.45
CA GLY A 125 -1.97 -12.87 17.68
C GLY A 125 -2.27 -13.02 16.19
N ASN A 126 -3.54 -12.97 15.81
CA ASN A 126 -3.94 -12.89 14.41
C ASN A 126 -4.22 -11.44 14.03
N LEU A 127 -3.77 -11.05 12.85
CA LEU A 127 -4.26 -9.84 12.21
C LEU A 127 -5.71 -10.09 11.76
N VAL A 128 -6.63 -9.24 12.19
CA VAL A 128 -8.07 -9.36 11.90
C VAL A 128 -8.66 -8.10 11.24
N GLY A 129 -7.95 -6.98 11.33
CA GLY A 129 -8.41 -5.70 10.81
C GLY A 129 -7.27 -4.85 10.27
N LEU A 130 -7.56 -4.13 9.19
CA LEU A 130 -6.68 -3.14 8.57
C LEU A 130 -7.43 -1.80 8.44
N PRO A 131 -6.74 -0.65 8.35
CA PRO A 131 -7.41 0.63 8.14
C PRO A 131 -8.16 0.71 6.80
N LEU A 132 -9.43 1.09 6.81
CA LEU A 132 -10.16 1.41 5.59
C LEU A 132 -9.83 2.84 5.16
N LEU A 133 -8.79 3.01 4.33
CA LEU A 133 -8.33 4.33 3.90
C LEU A 133 -9.20 4.98 2.82
N ILE A 134 -9.72 4.20 1.88
CA ILE A 134 -10.69 4.67 0.87
C ILE A 134 -11.73 3.58 0.62
N ASP A 135 -12.95 4.01 0.30
CA ASP A 135 -14.07 3.10 0.01
C ASP A 135 -13.75 2.16 -1.16
N ASN A 136 -14.24 0.92 -1.05
CA ASN A 136 -14.14 -0.12 -2.07
C ASN A 136 -12.70 -0.43 -2.52
N TYR A 137 -11.70 -0.21 -1.66
CA TYR A 137 -10.31 -0.58 -1.89
C TYR A 137 -9.83 -1.62 -0.89
N VAL A 138 -9.16 -2.66 -1.40
CA VAL A 138 -8.42 -3.64 -0.61
C VAL A 138 -6.97 -3.56 -1.08
N PRO A 139 -6.00 -3.35 -0.18
CA PRO A 139 -4.59 -3.29 -0.56
C PRO A 139 -4.11 -4.65 -1.10
N PRO A 140 -3.04 -4.70 -1.92
CA PRO A 140 -2.49 -5.97 -2.41
C PRO A 140 -1.96 -6.84 -1.24
N LEU A 141 -2.77 -7.81 -0.81
CA LEU A 141 -2.48 -8.65 0.37
C LEU A 141 -1.25 -9.55 0.21
N GLU A 142 -0.77 -9.79 -1.02
CA GLU A 142 0.53 -10.45 -1.25
C GLU A 142 1.71 -9.69 -0.58
N GLY A 143 1.56 -8.37 -0.37
CA GLY A 143 2.54 -7.55 0.33
C GLY A 143 2.41 -7.56 1.85
N LEU A 144 1.40 -8.26 2.41
CA LEU A 144 1.09 -8.28 3.84
C LEU A 144 2.23 -8.88 4.69
N PRO A 145 2.90 -9.99 4.30
CA PRO A 145 4.04 -10.53 5.03
C PRO A 145 5.15 -9.50 5.27
N ILE A 146 5.63 -8.86 4.20
CA ILE A 146 6.70 -7.84 4.29
C ILE A 146 6.25 -6.62 5.08
N PHE A 147 4.97 -6.24 5.01
CA PHE A 147 4.44 -5.17 5.86
C PHE A 147 4.54 -5.52 7.35
N ILE A 148 4.15 -6.72 7.76
CA ILE A 148 4.27 -7.18 9.15
C ILE A 148 5.73 -7.20 9.61
N LEU A 149 6.64 -7.69 8.78
CA LEU A 149 8.07 -7.69 9.08
C LEU A 149 8.58 -6.25 9.32
N ARG A 150 8.31 -5.33 8.40
CA ARG A 150 8.79 -3.93 8.46
C ARG A 150 8.18 -3.11 9.60
N LEU A 151 7.00 -3.49 10.08
CA LEU A 151 6.42 -2.89 11.29
C LEU A 151 7.20 -3.25 12.56
N ALA A 152 7.77 -4.46 12.62
CA ALA A 152 8.41 -4.99 13.82
C ALA A 152 9.93 -4.89 13.83
N THR A 153 10.57 -4.76 12.67
CA THR A 153 12.02 -4.54 12.58
C THR A 153 12.35 -3.08 12.84
N GLU A 154 13.28 -2.83 13.76
CA GLU A 154 13.84 -1.49 13.98
C GLU A 154 14.83 -1.18 12.86
N ALA A 155 14.86 0.09 12.41
CA ALA A 155 15.78 0.54 11.38
C ALA A 155 17.22 0.21 11.77
N SER A 156 17.81 -0.79 11.12
CA SER A 156 19.23 -1.08 11.28
C SER A 156 20.04 -0.04 10.50
N ASP A 157 21.11 0.45 11.14
CA ASP A 157 22.11 1.35 10.55
C ASP A 157 22.81 0.64 9.37
N GLY A 158 22.20 0.69 8.18
CA GLY A 158 22.70 0.00 7.00
C GLY A 158 21.74 -0.15 5.83
N ALA A 159 20.46 0.22 5.97
CA ALA A 159 19.50 0.20 4.87
C ALA A 159 19.95 1.09 3.70
N SER A 160 19.71 0.64 2.47
CA SER A 160 20.01 1.40 1.26
C SER A 160 19.32 2.77 1.31
N PRO A 161 19.89 3.84 0.73
CA PRO A 161 19.20 5.13 0.61
C PRO A 161 17.86 5.06 -0.14
N ASP A 162 17.60 3.95 -0.84
CA ASP A 162 16.35 3.65 -1.56
C ASP A 162 15.36 2.79 -0.74
N ASP A 163 15.78 2.27 0.43
CA ASP A 163 14.91 1.54 1.34
C ASP A 163 14.21 2.52 2.28
N SER A 164 12.87 2.46 2.31
CA SER A 164 12.08 3.25 3.26
C SER A 164 12.49 2.92 4.70
N PRO A 165 12.59 3.92 5.59
CA PRO A 165 12.95 3.69 6.98
C PRO A 165 11.86 2.88 7.68
N GLN A 166 12.27 1.82 8.36
CA GLN A 166 11.41 0.98 9.18
C GLN A 166 10.87 1.78 10.39
N VAL A 167 9.86 1.25 11.10
CA VAL A 167 9.14 2.01 12.12
C VAL A 167 10.03 2.34 13.32
N ASN A 168 10.12 3.63 13.66
CA ASN A 168 10.80 4.09 14.88
C ASN A 168 9.81 4.07 16.05
N TRP A 169 9.94 3.12 16.97
CA TRP A 169 8.99 2.97 18.09
C TRP A 169 9.35 3.80 19.34
N ASP A 170 10.44 4.55 19.31
CA ASP A 170 11.00 5.27 20.46
C ASP A 170 10.64 6.76 20.50
N ASP A 171 10.54 7.41 19.33
CA ASP A 171 10.09 8.81 19.22
C ASP A 171 8.65 8.87 18.70
N GLU A 172 7.77 9.55 19.43
CA GLU A 172 6.33 9.61 19.11
C GLU A 172 6.07 10.13 17.69
N LYS A 173 6.74 11.23 17.31
CA LYS A 173 6.50 11.86 16.02
C LYS A 173 7.07 11.00 14.89
N GLU A 174 8.29 10.51 15.05
CA GLU A 174 8.92 9.63 14.06
C GLU A 174 8.17 8.30 13.95
N CYS A 175 7.59 7.79 15.05
CA CYS A 175 6.75 6.59 15.06
C CYS A 175 5.55 6.76 14.13
N PHE A 176 4.74 7.80 14.34
CA PHE A 176 3.56 8.02 13.50
C PHE A 176 3.91 8.33 12.05
N GLU A 177 5.00 9.07 11.83
CA GLU A 177 5.49 9.36 10.48
C GLU A 177 5.96 8.10 9.74
N SER A 178 6.82 7.29 10.37
CA SER A 178 7.38 6.07 9.77
C SER A 178 6.33 4.97 9.60
N LEU A 179 5.46 4.75 10.59
CA LEU A 179 4.34 3.81 10.49
C LEU A 179 3.37 4.24 9.39
N GLY A 180 3.04 5.54 9.32
CA GLY A 180 2.24 6.09 8.23
C GLY A 180 2.85 5.82 6.85
N LYS A 181 4.18 5.96 6.70
CA LYS A 181 4.88 5.65 5.44
C LYS A 181 4.85 4.16 5.11
N GLU A 182 5.09 3.29 6.08
CA GLU A 182 5.05 1.83 5.88
C GLU A 182 3.63 1.36 5.48
N CYS A 183 2.61 1.85 6.16
CA CYS A 183 1.22 1.56 5.81
C CYS A 183 0.87 2.13 4.42
N ALA A 184 1.31 3.34 4.10
CA ALA A 184 1.10 3.91 2.78
C ALA A 184 1.78 3.10 1.65
N MET A 185 3.00 2.61 1.90
CA MET A 185 3.72 1.75 0.96
C MET A 185 2.99 0.41 0.78
N PHE A 186 2.50 -0.20 1.86
CA PHE A 186 1.69 -1.41 1.81
C PHE A 186 0.41 -1.21 0.98
N TYR A 187 -0.30 -0.10 1.18
CA TYR A 187 -1.52 0.20 0.44
C TYR A 187 -1.28 0.64 -1.00
N SER A 188 -0.08 1.09 -1.35
CA SER A 188 0.23 1.56 -2.70
C SER A 188 0.14 0.44 -3.77
N ILE A 189 -0.17 0.83 -5.00
CA ILE A 189 -0.21 -0.09 -6.14
C ILE A 189 1.22 -0.43 -6.56
N ARG A 190 1.69 -1.63 -6.22
CA ARG A 190 3.05 -2.10 -6.49
C ARG A 190 3.01 -3.30 -7.44
N LYS A 191 3.69 -3.20 -8.57
CA LYS A 191 3.64 -4.20 -9.66
C LYS A 191 4.05 -5.61 -9.22
N GLN A 192 4.91 -5.74 -8.22
CA GLN A 192 5.37 -7.04 -7.72
C GLN A 192 4.32 -7.78 -6.90
N TYR A 193 3.27 -7.09 -6.42
CA TYR A 193 2.18 -7.65 -5.63
C TYR A 193 0.83 -7.60 -6.38
N VAL A 194 0.86 -7.31 -7.69
CA VAL A 194 -0.33 -7.18 -8.52
C VAL A 194 -0.19 -8.05 -9.76
N SER A 195 -0.92 -9.16 -9.76
CA SER A 195 -1.09 -10.09 -10.86
C SER A 195 -2.26 -9.69 -11.79
N GLU A 196 -2.39 -10.33 -12.96
CA GLU A 196 -3.48 -10.06 -13.91
C GLU A 196 -4.87 -10.33 -13.33
N GLU A 197 -4.99 -11.28 -12.39
CA GLU A 197 -6.23 -11.68 -11.73
C GLU A 197 -6.51 -10.92 -10.41
N SER A 198 -5.58 -10.07 -9.97
CA SER A 198 -5.70 -9.32 -8.72
C SER A 198 -6.96 -8.46 -8.70
N THR A 199 -7.81 -8.68 -7.70
CA THR A 199 -9.00 -7.88 -7.42
C THR A 199 -8.73 -7.04 -6.18
N LEU A 200 -8.49 -5.75 -6.37
CA LEU A 200 -8.15 -4.80 -5.30
C LEU A 200 -9.38 -4.04 -4.77
N SER A 201 -10.57 -4.61 -4.93
CA SER A 201 -11.83 -3.99 -4.48
C SER A 201 -12.56 -4.87 -3.46
N GLY A 202 -13.15 -4.24 -2.45
CA GLY A 202 -13.90 -4.92 -1.39
C GLY A 202 -15.27 -5.44 -1.83
N GLN A 203 -15.75 -5.05 -3.01
CA GLN A 203 -17.03 -5.48 -3.57
C GLN A 203 -16.82 -6.09 -4.95
N GLN A 204 -16.84 -7.42 -5.03
CA GLN A 204 -16.81 -8.16 -6.31
C GLN A 204 -17.99 -7.78 -7.23
N SER A 205 -19.08 -7.24 -6.68
CA SER A 205 -20.30 -6.85 -7.40
C SER A 205 -20.14 -5.62 -8.30
N GLU A 206 -19.20 -4.71 -8.00
CA GLU A 206 -19.00 -3.48 -8.78
C GLU A 206 -18.05 -3.68 -9.97
N VAL A 207 -17.18 -4.69 -9.90
CA VAL A 207 -16.30 -5.06 -11.01
C VAL A 207 -17.08 -5.96 -11.95
N PRO A 208 -17.29 -5.58 -13.23
CA PRO A 208 -17.97 -6.45 -14.17
C PRO A 208 -17.21 -7.78 -14.28
N SER A 209 -17.89 -8.92 -14.08
CA SER A 209 -17.29 -10.27 -14.04
C SER A 209 -16.55 -10.70 -15.32
N SER A 210 -16.66 -9.91 -16.38
CA SER A 210 -15.95 -10.10 -17.66
C SER A 210 -14.79 -9.12 -17.87
N THR A 211 -14.35 -8.37 -16.85
CA THR A 211 -13.30 -7.35 -17.02
C THR A 211 -11.93 -8.01 -17.11
N PRO A 212 -11.23 -7.96 -18.26
CA PRO A 212 -9.85 -8.42 -18.34
C PRO A 212 -8.98 -7.49 -17.49
N ASN A 213 -8.26 -8.05 -16.50
CA ASN A 213 -7.46 -7.31 -15.50
C ASN A 213 -8.29 -6.45 -14.52
N PRO A 214 -8.93 -7.05 -13.49
CA PRO A 214 -9.75 -6.35 -12.49
C PRO A 214 -9.02 -5.17 -11.82
N TRP A 215 -7.72 -5.31 -11.54
CA TRP A 215 -6.91 -4.24 -10.94
C TRP A 215 -6.91 -2.94 -11.77
N LYS A 216 -6.99 -3.00 -13.10
CA LYS A 216 -7.02 -1.79 -13.96
C LYS A 216 -8.28 -0.96 -13.68
N TRP A 217 -9.40 -1.64 -13.46
CA TRP A 217 -10.64 -0.99 -13.10
C TRP A 217 -10.52 -0.29 -11.76
N THR A 218 -9.94 -0.95 -10.75
CA THR A 218 -9.71 -0.35 -9.41
C THR A 218 -8.79 0.86 -9.51
N VAL A 219 -7.70 0.77 -10.29
CA VAL A 219 -6.79 1.91 -10.49
C VAL A 219 -7.56 3.10 -11.06
N GLU A 220 -8.34 2.94 -12.13
CA GLU A 220 -9.09 4.03 -12.75
C GLU A 220 -10.21 4.59 -11.87
N HIS A 221 -11.07 3.72 -11.33
CA HIS A 221 -12.35 4.11 -10.76
C HIS A 221 -12.32 4.32 -9.24
N VAL A 222 -11.30 3.80 -8.56
CA VAL A 222 -11.12 3.92 -7.12
C VAL A 222 -9.93 4.83 -6.82
N VAL A 223 -8.72 4.42 -7.22
CA VAL A 223 -7.48 5.14 -6.87
C VAL A 223 -7.39 6.50 -7.58
N TYR A 224 -7.57 6.55 -8.90
CA TYR A 224 -7.52 7.80 -9.66
C TYR A 224 -8.72 8.71 -9.38
N LYS A 225 -9.86 8.14 -8.99
CA LYS A 225 -10.98 8.91 -8.45
C LYS A 225 -10.60 9.58 -7.12
N ALA A 226 -9.93 8.87 -6.22
CA ALA A 226 -9.46 9.40 -4.95
C ALA A 226 -8.42 10.52 -5.13
N PHE A 227 -7.52 10.41 -6.13
CA PHE A 227 -6.57 11.48 -6.47
C PHE A 227 -7.22 12.84 -6.74
N ARG A 228 -8.48 12.87 -7.19
CA ARG A 228 -9.17 14.13 -7.51
C ARG A 228 -9.52 14.96 -6.27
N SER A 229 -9.66 14.30 -5.13
CA SER A 229 -10.23 14.89 -3.91
C SER A 229 -9.25 14.88 -2.74
N HIS A 230 -8.49 13.79 -2.57
CA HIS A 230 -7.71 13.55 -1.36
C HIS A 230 -6.21 13.79 -1.53
N LEU A 231 -5.67 13.76 -2.77
CA LEU A 231 -4.24 13.94 -3.01
C LEU A 231 -3.85 15.41 -3.17
N LEU A 232 -2.96 15.89 -2.30
CA LEU A 232 -2.22 17.15 -2.44
C LEU A 232 -0.81 16.83 -2.95
N PRO A 233 -0.58 16.74 -4.27
CA PRO A 233 0.71 16.27 -4.79
C PRO A 233 1.85 17.22 -4.38
N PRO A 234 2.92 16.70 -3.77
CA PRO A 234 4.05 17.51 -3.33
C PRO A 234 4.79 18.11 -4.52
N LYS A 235 5.55 19.19 -4.27
CA LYS A 235 6.24 19.93 -5.34
C LYS A 235 7.27 19.08 -6.07
N HIS A 236 7.97 18.18 -5.37
CA HIS A 236 9.03 17.38 -5.94
C HIS A 236 8.54 16.41 -7.05
N PHE A 237 7.23 16.10 -7.12
CA PHE A 237 6.63 15.30 -8.19
C PHE A 237 6.75 15.91 -9.60
N THR A 238 7.11 17.20 -9.72
CA THR A 238 7.39 17.80 -11.03
C THR A 238 8.80 17.51 -11.53
N GLU A 239 9.72 17.08 -10.66
CA GLU A 239 11.15 17.01 -10.93
C GLU A 239 11.72 15.59 -10.79
N ASP A 240 11.05 14.72 -10.03
CA ASP A 240 11.47 13.35 -9.73
C ASP A 240 11.05 12.30 -10.78
N GLY A 241 10.30 12.70 -11.81
CA GLY A 241 9.81 11.82 -12.87
C GLY A 241 8.53 11.05 -12.53
N ASN A 242 7.87 11.32 -11.40
CA ASN A 242 6.58 10.69 -11.07
C ASN A 242 5.41 11.23 -11.90
N ILE A 243 5.51 12.47 -12.41
CA ILE A 243 4.55 13.07 -13.34
C ILE A 243 5.29 13.65 -14.54
N LEU A 244 5.21 12.96 -15.68
CA LEU A 244 5.93 13.32 -16.91
C LEU A 244 4.95 13.72 -18.01
N GLN A 245 5.11 14.90 -18.60
CA GLN A 245 4.36 15.28 -19.81
C GLN A 245 4.99 14.59 -21.02
N LEU A 246 4.27 13.66 -21.64
CA LEU A 246 4.76 12.92 -22.82
C LEU A 246 4.52 13.67 -24.13
N ALA A 247 3.34 14.28 -24.27
CA ALA A 247 2.92 14.88 -25.53
C ALA A 247 1.93 16.04 -25.32
N ASN A 248 1.75 16.83 -26.37
CA ASN A 248 0.77 17.90 -26.45
C ASN A 248 0.00 17.75 -27.78
N LEU A 249 -1.33 17.63 -27.72
CA LEU A 249 -2.21 17.38 -28.87
C LEU A 249 -2.06 18.37 -30.04
N PRO A 250 -1.86 19.69 -29.84
CA PRO A 250 -1.62 20.65 -30.92
C PRO A 250 -0.36 20.34 -31.72
N ASP A 251 0.64 19.70 -31.10
CA ASP A 251 1.85 19.27 -31.80
C ASP A 251 1.61 17.96 -32.56
N LEU A 252 0.75 17.08 -32.07
CA LEU A 252 0.31 15.87 -32.76
C LEU A 252 -0.55 16.19 -34.00
N TYR A 253 -1.45 17.17 -33.92
CA TYR A 253 -2.30 17.59 -35.04
C TYR A 253 -1.53 18.22 -36.21
N LYS A 254 -0.25 18.55 -36.05
CA LYS A 254 0.63 18.99 -37.16
C LYS A 254 1.13 17.84 -38.03
N VAL A 255 1.06 16.61 -37.53
CA VAL A 255 1.57 15.40 -38.18
C VAL A 255 0.44 14.46 -38.57
N PHE A 256 -0.58 14.34 -37.72
CA PHE A 256 -1.74 13.50 -37.95
C PHE A 256 -2.92 14.34 -38.45
N GLU A 257 -3.17 14.30 -39.76
CA GLU A 257 -4.30 14.96 -40.43
C GLU A 257 -5.44 13.97 -40.72
N ARG A 258 -6.65 14.50 -40.95
CA ARG A 258 -7.80 13.69 -41.37
C ARG A 258 -7.58 13.18 -42.81
N CYS A 259 -7.95 11.93 -43.07
CA CYS A 259 -7.92 11.33 -44.41
C CYS A 259 -8.79 12.07 -45.42
#